data_AF-A0A485BJU6-F1
#
_entry.id   AF-A0A485BJU6-F1
#
_cell.length_a   1.000
_cell.length_b   1.000
_cell.length_c   1.000
_cell.angle_alpha   90.00
_cell.angle_beta   90.00
_cell.angle_gamma   90.00
#
_symmetry.space_group_name_H-M   'P 1'
#
loop_
_entity.id
_entity.type
_entity.pdbx_description
1 polymer ?
#
loop_
_entity_poly.entity_id
_entity_poly.type
_entity_poly.pdbx_seq_one_letter_code
_entity_poly.pdbx_strand_id
1 'polypeptide(L)'
;MSSSCIEEVSVPNDDWYRITAELLGRAGIEINGPAPSDLRIKNPLFFKRVLQEGSLGLGESYMDGWWDCERLDIFFHKVLRAGLENQLPRHLKDTLRIAAARLFNLQSKKRSWIVGKEHYDLGNDLFSQMLDPYMQYSCAYWKEAQSLEEAQQAKLDLICRKLQLEPGMRVLDIGCGWGGLAYYMAKKLSR
;
A
#
# COMPACT_ATOMS: atom_id res chain seq x y z
N MET A 1 7.06 13.16 -31.66
CA MET A 1 8.15 12.65 -30.80
C MET A 1 8.49 13.75 -29.81
N SER A 2 7.88 13.75 -28.63
CA SER A 2 8.17 14.73 -27.58
C SER A 2 9.23 14.12 -26.67
N SER A 3 10.48 14.56 -26.83
CA SER A 3 11.56 14.30 -25.88
C SER A 3 11.18 14.98 -24.58
N SER A 4 10.65 14.22 -23.62
CA SER A 4 10.51 14.67 -22.23
C SER A 4 11.90 14.69 -21.64
N CYS A 5 12.56 15.86 -21.70
CA CYS A 5 13.76 16.14 -20.94
C CYS A 5 13.43 15.95 -19.46
N ILE A 6 13.71 14.76 -18.91
CA ILE A 6 13.78 14.58 -17.47
C ILE A 6 15.01 15.40 -17.08
N GLU A 7 14.80 16.55 -16.46
CA GLU A 7 15.88 17.24 -15.76
C GLU A 7 16.44 16.23 -14.75
N GLU A 8 17.66 15.75 -15.00
CA GLU A 8 18.36 14.88 -14.07
C GLU A 8 18.57 15.67 -12.78
N VAL A 9 17.71 15.42 -11.79
CA VAL A 9 17.84 16.01 -10.48
C VAL A 9 19.15 15.51 -9.89
N SER A 10 20.09 16.43 -9.67
CA SER A 10 21.36 16.13 -9.04
C SER A 10 21.10 15.61 -7.61
N VAL A 11 21.31 14.32 -7.41
CA VAL A 11 21.19 13.67 -6.11
C VAL A 11 22.48 13.95 -5.31
N PRO A 12 22.41 14.65 -4.17
CA PRO A 12 23.59 14.95 -3.38
C PRO A 12 24.14 13.67 -2.74
N ASN A 13 25.48 13.54 -2.72
CA ASN A 13 26.16 12.46 -2.02
C ASN A 13 26.34 12.80 -0.53
N ASP A 14 25.22 12.95 0.19
CA ASP A 14 25.21 13.23 1.62
C ASP A 14 24.93 11.97 2.48
N ASP A 15 24.97 12.12 3.81
CA ASP A 15 24.73 11.00 4.72
C ASP A 15 23.33 10.40 4.55
N TRP A 16 22.32 11.21 4.22
CA TRP A 16 20.94 10.74 4.06
C TRP A 16 20.82 9.85 2.83
N TYR A 17 21.38 10.29 1.70
CA TYR A 17 21.49 9.48 0.49
C TYR A 17 22.23 8.17 0.76
N ARG A 18 23.43 8.23 1.39
CA ARG A 18 24.24 7.04 1.67
C ARG A 18 23.47 6.01 2.50
N ILE A 19 22.80 6.44 3.58
CA ILE A 19 22.03 5.57 4.45
C ILE A 19 20.86 4.95 3.69
N THR A 20 20.10 5.75 2.93
CA THR A 20 18.96 5.25 2.15
C THR A 20 19.41 4.28 1.06
N ALA A 21 20.47 4.61 0.32
CA ALA A 21 21.05 3.75 -0.72
C ALA A 21 21.54 2.41 -0.14
N GLU A 22 22.18 2.45 1.04
CA GLU A 22 22.62 1.24 1.73
C GLU A 22 21.44 0.33 2.10
N LEU A 23 20.38 0.89 2.70
CA LEU A 23 19.21 0.13 3.12
C LEU A 23 18.46 -0.45 1.91
N LEU A 24 18.22 0.36 0.87
CA LEU A 24 17.57 -0.09 -0.36
C LEU A 24 18.39 -1.16 -1.10
N GLY A 25 19.73 -1.01 -1.10
CA GLY A 25 20.63 -2.00 -1.68
C GLY A 25 20.49 -3.39 -1.06
N ARG A 26 20.18 -3.49 0.24
CA ARG A 26 19.92 -4.77 0.92
C ARG A 26 18.64 -5.46 0.42
N ALA A 27 17.70 -4.70 -0.15
CA ALA A 27 16.49 -5.22 -0.80
C ALA A 27 16.66 -5.41 -2.32
N GLY A 28 17.85 -5.17 -2.88
CA GLY A 28 18.08 -5.22 -4.32
C GLY A 28 17.28 -4.15 -5.07
N ILE A 29 17.28 -2.93 -4.54
CA ILE A 29 16.62 -1.75 -5.08
C ILE A 29 17.69 -0.67 -5.26
N GLU A 30 17.77 -0.12 -6.48
CA GLU A 30 18.71 0.94 -6.83
C GLU A 30 18.00 2.31 -6.88
N ILE A 31 18.73 3.38 -6.56
CA ILE A 31 18.23 4.75 -6.69
C ILE A 31 18.56 5.24 -8.09
N ASN A 32 17.53 5.70 -8.81
CA ASN A 32 17.57 6.02 -10.24
C ASN A 32 18.03 4.85 -11.12
N GLY A 33 17.80 3.62 -10.65
CA GLY A 33 18.11 2.40 -11.38
C GLY A 33 17.12 2.11 -12.52
N PRO A 34 17.49 1.21 -13.44
CA PRO A 34 16.68 0.91 -14.61
C PRO A 34 15.58 -0.13 -14.35
N ALA A 35 15.59 -0.84 -13.21
CA ALA A 35 14.60 -1.88 -12.97
C ALA A 35 13.22 -1.27 -12.63
N PRO A 36 12.10 -1.93 -12.97
CA PRO A 36 10.76 -1.39 -12.68
C PRO A 36 10.48 -1.15 -11.19
N SER A 37 11.19 -1.83 -10.29
CA SER A 37 11.07 -1.66 -8.83
C SER A 37 11.99 -0.58 -8.25
N ASP A 38 12.85 0.01 -9.06
CA ASP A 38 13.81 1.03 -8.62
C ASP A 38 13.12 2.38 -8.46
N LEU A 39 13.64 3.22 -7.56
CA LEU A 39 13.06 4.55 -7.34
C LEU A 39 13.62 5.52 -8.37
N ARG A 40 12.78 6.44 -8.85
CA ARG A 40 13.21 7.64 -9.57
C ARG A 40 13.04 8.85 -8.68
N ILE A 41 14.13 9.48 -8.30
CA ILE A 41 14.12 10.62 -7.38
C ILE A 41 13.98 11.92 -8.15
N LYS A 42 12.94 12.68 -7.79
CA LYS A 42 12.62 14.00 -8.35
C LYS A 42 12.90 15.14 -7.34
N ASN A 43 13.09 14.81 -6.06
CA ASN A 43 13.46 15.79 -5.03
C ASN A 43 14.45 15.17 -4.02
N PRO A 44 15.67 15.71 -3.85
CA PRO A 44 16.70 15.14 -2.97
C PRO A 44 16.35 15.25 -1.47
N LEU A 45 15.38 16.08 -1.08
CA LEU A 45 14.89 16.13 0.31
C LEU A 45 14.15 14.84 0.71
N PHE A 46 13.81 13.98 -0.26
CA PHE A 46 13.24 12.65 -0.05
C PHE A 46 14.00 11.82 0.99
N PHE A 47 15.32 11.68 0.85
CA PHE A 47 16.09 10.75 1.70
C PHE A 47 15.99 11.13 3.18
N LYS A 48 16.17 12.42 3.46
CA LYS A 48 16.05 12.96 4.81
C LYS A 48 14.63 12.77 5.35
N ARG A 49 13.60 13.09 4.57
CA ARG A 49 12.19 12.96 4.97
C ARG A 49 11.82 11.52 5.32
N VAL A 50 12.17 10.55 4.46
CA VAL A 50 11.87 9.13 4.71
C VAL A 50 12.57 8.61 5.96
N LEU A 51 13.84 8.98 6.19
CA LEU A 51 14.56 8.56 7.39
C LEU A 51 13.98 9.21 8.67
N GLN A 52 13.47 10.43 8.57
CA GLN A 52 12.84 11.17 9.67
C GLN A 52 11.41 10.73 9.99
N GLU A 53 10.59 10.48 8.97
CA GLU A 53 9.14 10.27 9.10
C GLU A 53 8.73 8.81 8.89
N GLY A 54 9.65 7.95 8.45
CA GLY A 54 9.39 6.53 8.22
C GLY A 54 8.36 6.31 7.11
N SER A 55 7.37 5.46 7.37
CA SER A 55 6.34 5.08 6.39
C SER A 55 5.48 6.26 5.94
N LEU A 56 5.20 7.22 6.83
CA LEU A 56 4.46 8.45 6.48
C LEU A 56 5.25 9.28 5.48
N GLY A 57 6.54 9.53 5.76
CA GLY A 57 7.40 10.28 4.83
C GLY A 57 7.53 9.59 3.48
N LEU A 58 7.61 8.26 3.45
CA LEU A 58 7.66 7.49 2.20
C LEU A 58 6.37 7.66 1.37
N GLY A 59 5.21 7.53 2.01
CA GLY A 59 3.91 7.67 1.35
C GLY A 59 3.58 9.10 0.93
N GLU A 60 3.71 10.07 1.85
CA GLU A 60 3.40 11.47 1.55
C GLU A 60 4.37 12.05 0.51
N SER A 61 5.65 11.68 0.53
CA SER A 61 6.59 12.14 -0.51
C SER A 61 6.30 11.53 -1.89
N TYR A 62 5.66 10.35 -1.96
CA TYR A 62 5.16 9.82 -3.23
C TYR A 62 3.97 10.65 -3.73
N MET A 63 3.01 10.96 -2.85
CA MET A 63 1.86 11.81 -3.15
C MET A 63 2.28 13.23 -3.57
N ASP A 64 3.34 13.77 -2.96
CA ASP A 64 3.93 15.07 -3.28
C ASP A 64 4.77 15.05 -4.58
N GLY A 65 4.92 13.89 -5.24
CA GLY A 65 5.66 13.74 -6.49
C GLY A 65 7.18 13.82 -6.34
N TRP A 66 7.74 13.60 -5.14
CA TRP A 66 9.19 13.68 -4.89
C TRP A 66 9.96 12.48 -5.41
N TRP A 67 9.28 11.36 -5.61
CA TRP A 67 9.84 10.16 -6.20
C TRP A 67 8.76 9.38 -6.95
N ASP A 68 9.20 8.44 -7.77
CA ASP A 68 8.33 7.58 -8.58
C ASP A 68 8.87 6.16 -8.66
N CYS A 69 8.03 5.21 -9.03
CA CYS A 69 8.38 3.81 -9.22
C CYS A 69 7.37 3.14 -10.14
N GLU A 70 7.84 2.44 -11.16
CA GLU A 70 6.96 1.80 -12.15
C GLU A 70 6.15 0.64 -11.53
N ARG A 71 6.75 -0.10 -10.61
CA ARG A 71 6.16 -1.26 -9.94
C ARG A 71 6.24 -1.14 -8.42
N LEU A 72 5.42 -0.25 -7.87
CA LEU A 72 5.29 -0.04 -6.42
C LEU A 72 4.99 -1.33 -5.65
N ASP A 73 4.20 -2.23 -6.22
CA ASP A 73 3.87 -3.53 -5.63
C ASP A 73 5.14 -4.41 -5.43
N ILE A 74 6.02 -4.43 -6.43
CA ILE A 74 7.30 -5.16 -6.36
C ILE A 74 8.27 -4.45 -5.41
N PHE A 75 8.32 -3.11 -5.46
CA PHE A 75 9.12 -2.30 -4.55
C PHE A 75 8.77 -2.61 -3.09
N PHE A 76 7.50 -2.52 -2.70
CA PHE A 76 7.07 -2.81 -1.33
C PHE A 76 7.25 -4.29 -0.97
N HIS A 77 7.02 -5.22 -1.90
CA HIS A 77 7.35 -6.64 -1.67
C HIS A 77 8.81 -6.83 -1.29
N LYS A 78 9.75 -6.23 -2.04
CA LYS A 78 11.19 -6.31 -1.78
C LYS A 78 11.57 -5.68 -0.44
N VAL A 79 11.07 -4.48 -0.15
CA VAL A 79 11.31 -3.75 1.11
C VAL A 79 10.85 -4.58 2.32
N LEU A 80 9.61 -5.09 2.28
CA LEU A 80 9.03 -5.88 3.37
C LEU A 80 9.71 -7.25 3.51
N ARG A 81 10.06 -7.90 2.40
CA ARG A 81 10.75 -9.21 2.44
C ARG A 81 12.16 -9.08 3.00
N ALA A 82 12.85 -7.98 2.73
CA ALA A 82 14.13 -7.67 3.35
C ALA A 82 13.97 -7.21 4.81
N GLY A 83 12.76 -6.83 5.25
CA GLY A 83 12.49 -6.35 6.60
C GLY A 83 13.20 -5.03 6.91
N LEU A 84 13.33 -4.14 5.91
CA LEU A 84 14.10 -2.89 6.04
C LEU A 84 13.61 -1.99 7.19
N GLU A 85 12.32 -2.08 7.54
CA GLU A 85 11.73 -1.37 8.67
C GLU A 85 12.36 -1.74 10.03
N ASN A 86 12.93 -2.94 10.12
CA ASN A 86 13.60 -3.45 11.32
C ASN A 86 15.13 -3.34 11.25
N GLN A 87 15.66 -2.87 10.13
CA GLN A 87 17.11 -2.79 9.92
C GLN A 87 17.67 -1.45 10.35
N LEU A 88 18.78 -1.50 11.08
CA LEU A 88 19.59 -0.32 11.38
C LEU A 88 20.65 -0.10 10.29
N PRO A 89 21.03 1.16 10.02
CA PRO A 89 22.23 1.47 9.26
C PRO A 89 23.45 0.79 9.90
N ARG A 90 24.46 0.44 9.11
CA ARG A 90 25.68 -0.22 9.63
C ARG A 90 26.44 0.65 10.64
N HIS A 91 26.37 1.97 10.51
CA HIS A 91 27.13 2.90 11.34
C HIS A 91 26.31 3.41 12.53
N LEU A 92 26.86 3.29 13.75
CA LEU A 92 26.22 3.79 14.98
C LEU A 92 25.87 5.28 14.92
N LYS A 93 26.71 6.09 14.26
CA LYS A 93 26.44 7.53 14.04
C LYS A 93 25.17 7.77 13.21
N ASP A 94 24.93 6.91 12.23
CA ASP A 94 23.75 7.00 11.36
C ASP A 94 22.49 6.55 12.11
N THR A 95 22.58 5.52 12.96
CA THR A 95 21.51 5.14 13.89
C THR A 95 21.15 6.27 14.85
N LEU A 96 22.15 6.92 15.46
CA LEU A 96 21.95 8.08 16.34
C LEU A 96 21.33 9.26 15.58
N ARG A 97 21.74 9.49 14.33
CA ARG A 97 21.19 10.54 13.46
C ARG A 97 19.70 10.30 13.21
N ILE A 98 19.31 9.08 12.85
CA ILE A 98 17.90 8.71 12.64
C ILE A 98 17.11 8.87 13.94
N ALA A 99 17.64 8.36 15.06
CA ALA A 99 16.97 8.44 16.35
C ALA A 99 16.75 9.89 16.79
N ALA A 100 17.78 10.74 16.71
CA ALA A 100 17.66 12.17 16.98
C ALA A 100 16.64 12.82 16.05
N ALA A 101 16.71 12.54 14.75
CA ALA A 101 15.84 13.16 13.77
C ALA A 101 14.35 12.76 13.96
N ARG A 102 14.07 11.54 14.41
CA ARG A 102 12.72 11.09 14.83
C ARG A 102 12.26 11.74 16.14
N LEU A 103 13.16 11.93 17.11
CA LEU A 103 12.85 12.58 18.38
C LEU A 103 12.50 14.07 18.20
N PHE A 104 13.18 14.76 17.27
CA PHE A 104 12.86 16.15 16.93
C PHE A 104 11.67 16.26 15.96
N ASN A 105 11.38 15.19 15.19
CA ASN A 105 10.23 15.11 14.32
C ASN A 105 9.03 14.45 15.02
N LEU A 106 8.49 15.14 16.02
CA LEU A 106 7.22 14.77 16.64
C LEU A 106 6.05 15.12 15.70
N GLN A 107 5.91 14.37 14.61
CA GLN A 107 4.65 14.40 13.85
C GLN A 107 3.50 14.13 14.81
N SER A 108 2.60 15.10 14.95
CA SER A 108 1.60 15.07 16.00
C SER A 108 0.59 13.96 15.75
N LYS A 109 0.38 13.09 16.75
CA LYS A 109 -0.75 12.13 16.83
C LYS A 109 -2.13 12.74 16.52
N LYS A 110 -2.26 14.07 16.52
CA LYS A 110 -3.50 14.80 16.22
C LYS A 110 -3.91 14.76 14.73
N ARG A 111 -3.01 14.49 13.78
CA ARG A 111 -3.37 14.42 12.35
C ARG A 111 -3.92 13.07 11.89
N SER A 112 -3.67 11.97 12.60
CA SER A 112 -4.23 10.65 12.26
C SER A 112 -5.76 10.61 12.31
N TRP A 113 -6.37 11.46 13.16
CA TRP A 113 -7.82 11.60 13.25
C TRP A 113 -8.46 12.34 12.07
N ILE A 114 -7.71 13.19 11.35
CA ILE A 114 -8.21 13.92 10.18
C ILE A 114 -8.36 12.96 8.99
N VAL A 115 -7.44 12.01 8.85
CA VAL A 115 -7.42 10.98 7.79
C VAL A 115 -8.67 10.09 7.85
N GLY A 116 -9.16 9.74 9.04
CA GLY A 116 -10.34 8.89 9.19
C GLY A 116 -11.66 9.51 8.71
N LYS A 117 -11.73 10.84 8.55
CA LYS A 117 -12.96 11.56 8.19
C LYS A 117 -13.07 11.88 6.70
N GLU A 118 -11.96 11.99 5.98
CA GLU A 118 -11.94 12.19 4.52
C GLU A 118 -12.00 10.88 3.71
N HIS A 119 -11.84 9.71 4.34
CA HIS A 119 -11.69 8.44 3.64
C HIS A 119 -12.97 7.72 3.17
N TYR A 120 -14.15 8.37 3.22
CA TYR A 120 -15.40 7.77 2.72
C TYR A 120 -16.23 8.68 1.81
N ASP A 121 -15.70 9.83 1.38
CA ASP A 121 -16.31 10.66 0.33
C ASP A 121 -15.85 10.27 -1.08
N LEU A 122 -15.14 9.14 -1.22
CA LEU A 122 -14.99 8.48 -2.51
C LEU A 122 -16.37 7.88 -2.87
N GLY A 123 -17.10 8.60 -3.72
CA GLY A 123 -18.45 8.22 -4.13
C GLY A 123 -18.54 6.81 -4.71
N ASN A 124 -19.77 6.28 -4.75
CA ASN A 124 -20.04 4.93 -5.24
C ASN A 124 -19.53 4.69 -6.68
N ASP A 125 -19.37 5.75 -7.47
CA ASP A 125 -18.88 5.71 -8.85
C ASP A 125 -17.50 5.08 -9.00
N LEU A 126 -16.57 5.36 -8.05
CA LEU A 126 -15.26 4.74 -8.04
C LEU A 126 -15.36 3.25 -7.72
N PHE A 127 -16.11 2.92 -6.65
CA PHE A 127 -16.24 1.55 -6.20
C PHE A 127 -16.96 0.68 -7.23
N SER A 128 -17.99 1.18 -7.91
CA SER A 128 -18.68 0.43 -8.96
C SER A 128 -17.83 0.15 -10.20
N GLN A 129 -16.78 0.94 -10.44
CA GLN A 129 -15.82 0.70 -11.53
C GLN A 129 -14.66 -0.21 -11.10
N MET A 130 -14.29 -0.19 -9.82
CA MET A 130 -13.16 -0.95 -9.26
C MET A 130 -13.55 -2.36 -8.81
N LEU A 131 -14.75 -2.52 -8.25
CA LEU A 131 -15.20 -3.76 -7.60
C LEU A 131 -15.96 -4.69 -8.56
N ASP A 132 -16.23 -5.90 -8.09
CA ASP A 132 -17.08 -6.85 -8.78
C ASP A 132 -18.59 -6.48 -8.66
N PRO A 133 -19.49 -7.15 -9.40
CA PRO A 133 -20.92 -6.88 -9.34
C PRO A 133 -21.59 -7.04 -7.96
N TYR A 134 -20.98 -7.77 -7.02
CA TYR A 134 -21.46 -7.87 -5.63
C TYR A 134 -20.88 -6.79 -4.71
N MET A 135 -20.16 -5.80 -5.26
CA MET A 135 -19.56 -4.67 -4.51
C MET A 135 -18.69 -5.15 -3.34
N GLN A 136 -17.87 -6.18 -3.55
CA GLN A 136 -17.05 -6.76 -2.48
C GLN A 136 -15.74 -5.99 -2.32
N TYR A 137 -15.73 -5.00 -1.42
CA TYR A 137 -14.49 -4.36 -0.98
C TYR A 137 -13.77 -5.18 0.11
N SER A 138 -13.43 -6.42 -0.24
CA SER A 138 -12.75 -7.40 0.61
C SER A 138 -11.97 -8.39 -0.26
N CYS A 139 -11.06 -9.14 0.36
CA CYS A 139 -10.21 -10.11 -0.35
C CYS A 139 -11.04 -11.18 -1.07
N ALA A 140 -10.70 -11.46 -2.33
CA ALA A 140 -11.31 -12.51 -3.14
C ALA A 140 -10.58 -13.86 -2.97
N TYR A 141 -11.18 -14.95 -3.47
CA TYR A 141 -10.59 -16.29 -3.41
C TYR A 141 -10.20 -16.82 -4.80
N TRP A 142 -8.89 -16.82 -5.08
CA TRP A 142 -8.34 -17.00 -6.43
C TRP A 142 -7.97 -18.43 -6.83
N LYS A 143 -8.36 -19.46 -6.05
CA LYS A 143 -7.84 -20.83 -6.24
C LYS A 143 -7.98 -21.34 -7.69
N GLU A 144 -9.16 -21.16 -8.28
CA GLU A 144 -9.45 -21.59 -9.67
C GLU A 144 -9.93 -20.43 -10.56
N ALA A 145 -10.17 -19.25 -9.96
CA ALA A 145 -10.76 -18.11 -10.63
C ALA A 145 -9.78 -17.43 -11.58
N GLN A 146 -10.27 -17.01 -12.74
CA GLN A 146 -9.50 -16.29 -13.76
C GLN A 146 -9.89 -14.81 -13.84
N SER A 147 -10.93 -14.39 -13.11
CA SER A 147 -11.40 -13.01 -13.05
C SER A 147 -11.73 -12.58 -11.61
N LEU A 148 -11.78 -11.26 -11.37
CA LEU A 148 -12.17 -10.70 -10.08
C LEU A 148 -13.59 -11.12 -9.69
N GLU A 149 -14.52 -11.11 -10.65
CA GLU A 149 -15.90 -11.54 -10.44
C GLU A 149 -15.97 -13.00 -10.00
N GLU A 150 -15.28 -13.91 -10.72
CA GLU A 150 -15.21 -15.32 -10.36
C GLU A 150 -14.60 -15.52 -8.96
N ALA A 151 -13.52 -14.79 -8.66
CA ALA A 151 -12.82 -14.90 -7.38
C ALA A 151 -13.69 -14.41 -6.21
N GLN A 152 -14.49 -13.36 -6.41
CA GLN A 152 -15.42 -12.87 -5.41
C GLN A 152 -16.59 -13.84 -5.21
N GLN A 153 -17.16 -14.38 -6.29
CA GLN A 153 -18.19 -15.42 -6.20
C GLN A 153 -17.66 -16.69 -5.49
N ALA A 154 -16.44 -17.12 -5.80
CA ALA A 154 -15.80 -18.25 -5.14
C ALA A 154 -15.59 -18.01 -3.63
N LYS A 155 -15.25 -16.78 -3.23
CA LYS A 155 -15.15 -16.39 -1.81
C LYS A 155 -16.52 -16.41 -1.13
N LEU A 156 -17.55 -15.85 -1.76
CA LEU A 156 -18.91 -15.84 -1.23
C LEU A 156 -19.47 -17.27 -1.06
N ASP A 157 -19.24 -18.14 -2.06
CA ASP A 157 -19.56 -19.56 -1.98
C ASP A 157 -18.82 -20.27 -0.85
N LEU A 158 -17.51 -20.01 -0.71
CA LEU A 158 -16.70 -20.58 0.34
C LEU A 158 -17.20 -20.20 1.73
N ILE A 159 -17.63 -18.95 1.93
CA ILE A 159 -18.26 -18.51 3.19
C ILE A 159 -19.52 -19.32 3.46
N CYS A 160 -20.43 -19.43 2.48
CA CYS A 160 -21.68 -20.20 2.63
C CYS A 160 -21.40 -21.67 2.99
N ARG A 161 -20.42 -22.31 2.32
CA ARG A 161 -20.05 -23.70 2.59
C ARG A 161 -19.44 -23.89 3.98
N LYS A 162 -18.58 -22.97 4.41
CA LYS A 162 -17.99 -23.01 5.76
C LYS A 162 -19.04 -22.84 6.86
N LEU A 163 -20.06 -22.02 6.61
CA LEU A 163 -21.19 -21.83 7.51
C LEU A 163 -22.20 -22.98 7.46
N GLN A 164 -22.09 -23.90 6.49
CA GLN A 164 -23.00 -25.02 6.28
C GLN A 164 -24.47 -24.57 6.27
N LEU A 165 -24.76 -23.49 5.54
CA LEU A 165 -26.08 -22.88 5.54
C LEU A 165 -27.13 -23.81 4.93
N GLU A 166 -28.27 -23.92 5.60
CA GLU A 166 -29.46 -24.66 5.15
C GLU A 166 -30.66 -23.70 4.94
N PRO A 167 -31.62 -24.06 4.08
CA PRO A 167 -32.85 -23.30 3.92
C PRO A 167 -33.58 -23.09 5.26
N GLY A 168 -34.07 -21.87 5.49
CA GLY A 168 -34.79 -21.50 6.71
C GLY A 168 -33.91 -20.98 7.86
N MET A 169 -32.58 -21.09 7.76
CA MET A 169 -31.68 -20.47 8.73
C MET A 169 -31.71 -18.94 8.68
N ARG A 170 -31.49 -18.30 9.83
CA ARG A 170 -31.31 -16.85 9.95
C ARG A 170 -29.83 -16.52 10.14
N VAL A 171 -29.31 -15.59 9.33
CA VAL A 171 -27.90 -15.20 9.35
C VAL A 171 -27.77 -13.73 9.73
N LEU A 172 -26.79 -13.42 10.59
CA LEU A 172 -26.39 -12.05 10.92
C LEU A 172 -25.05 -11.74 10.25
N ASP A 173 -25.03 -10.69 9.42
CA ASP A 173 -23.82 -10.17 8.76
C ASP A 173 -23.40 -8.84 9.42
N ILE A 174 -22.37 -8.89 10.29
CA ILE A 174 -21.89 -7.73 11.03
C ILE A 174 -20.89 -6.97 10.16
N GLY A 175 -21.25 -5.75 9.76
CA GLY A 175 -20.45 -4.96 8.82
C GLY A 175 -20.73 -5.35 7.36
N CYS A 176 -22.00 -5.50 7.02
CA CYS A 176 -22.47 -6.03 5.73
C CYS A 176 -22.11 -5.17 4.49
N GLY A 177 -21.57 -3.97 4.68
CA GLY A 177 -21.21 -3.06 3.59
C GLY A 177 -22.40 -2.78 2.66
N TRP A 178 -22.20 -2.97 1.35
CA TRP A 178 -23.26 -2.86 0.34
C TRP A 178 -24.24 -4.05 0.31
N GLY A 179 -24.12 -5.00 1.23
CA GLY A 179 -25.02 -6.16 1.33
C GLY A 179 -24.77 -7.26 0.31
N GLY A 180 -23.64 -7.25 -0.39
CA GLY A 180 -23.34 -8.24 -1.44
C GLY A 180 -23.31 -9.68 -0.95
N LEU A 181 -22.80 -9.93 0.26
CA LEU A 181 -22.83 -11.26 0.88
C LEU A 181 -24.26 -11.67 1.25
N ALA A 182 -25.03 -10.77 1.87
CA ALA A 182 -26.44 -11.00 2.19
C ALA A 182 -27.27 -11.34 0.94
N TYR A 183 -27.11 -10.56 -0.13
CA TYR A 183 -27.77 -10.80 -1.42
C TYR A 183 -27.38 -12.17 -2.00
N TYR A 184 -26.09 -12.50 -2.01
CA TYR A 184 -25.60 -13.78 -2.51
C TYR A 184 -26.18 -14.97 -1.73
N MET A 185 -26.13 -14.92 -0.39
CA MET A 185 -26.68 -15.97 0.48
C MET A 185 -28.18 -16.15 0.26
N ALA A 186 -28.94 -15.05 0.27
CA ALA A 186 -30.39 -15.08 0.09
C ALA A 186 -30.77 -15.69 -1.27
N LYS A 187 -30.13 -15.26 -2.36
CA LYS A 187 -30.38 -15.80 -3.71
C LYS A 187 -30.04 -17.28 -3.83
N LYS A 188 -28.95 -17.72 -3.18
CA LYS A 188 -28.48 -19.10 -3.25
C LYS A 188 -29.35 -20.07 -2.44
N LEU A 189 -29.84 -19.64 -1.27
CA LEU A 189 -30.64 -20.47 -0.35
C LEU A 189 -32.16 -20.39 -0.61
N SER A 190 -32.59 -19.48 -1.49
CA SER A 190 -33.98 -19.38 -1.93
C SER A 190 -34.30 -20.24 -3.17
N ARG A 191 -33.32 -21.01 -3.66
CA ARG A 191 -33.48 -22.03 -4.70
C ARG A 191 -33.53 -23.40 -4.05
#